data_AF-A0AA38R500-F1
#
_entry.id   AF-A0AA38R500-F1
#
_cell.length_a   1.000
_cell.length_b   1.000
_cell.length_c   1.000
_cell.angle_alpha   90.00
_cell.angle_beta   90.00
_cell.angle_gamma   90.00
#
_symmetry.space_group_name_H-M   'P 1'
#
loop_
_entity.id
_entity.type
_entity.pdbx_description
1 polymer ?
#
loop_
_entity_poly.entity_id
_entity_poly.type
_entity_poly.pdbx_seq_one_letter_code
_entity_poly.pdbx_strand_id
1 'polypeptide(L)'
;MAATVQKLTEFDPPGYPYVDDGLTASQKSAWSQQISEWMTMEITATQPDGSPLPGPGDTDRTPLTQFFNGTFTAYDVDQKPVSITWIGFPNVVQHQYPNAPKRWQVADSSRDYQDEYLEWSLKKDATGNITVVTFTCEGPEYWEHLAKFSPNTLNSLYLNMNPQFASQMKSTDWWVGKHYNPLNKWNNSTTTGTIAHLVQRNNTLSAEVDIAAQGTVIRKDANGKIITDSNQLINCSGYGDPERNSDPTIGSSINSLARQGVSVSIDNPVALYIHSFNTANFQLDIEGTGNNMVPVPSGTFRWQRGNIAANMGLRLQVQVPDGVVGTGPNKGRQMTVSDIVDTSNSQNILYGAQFADYITMTVKGVGISGGTPAGPLPCPGQSARNVNELVALGIDKPKCNAKTNAPRARTRY
;
A
#
# COMPACT_ATOMS: atom_id res chain seq x y z
N MET A 1 -29.59 13.85 -3.62
CA MET A 1 -29.92 12.89 -4.70
C MET A 1 -30.37 11.60 -4.04
N ALA A 2 -31.28 10.84 -4.64
CA ALA A 2 -31.62 9.52 -4.11
C ALA A 2 -30.41 8.59 -4.26
N ALA A 3 -30.15 7.73 -3.27
CA ALA A 3 -29.08 6.75 -3.32
C ALA A 3 -29.28 5.76 -4.49
N THR A 4 -28.22 5.45 -5.23
CA THR A 4 -28.27 4.47 -6.32
C THR A 4 -27.86 3.12 -5.75
N VAL A 5 -28.83 2.43 -5.14
CA VAL A 5 -28.60 1.12 -4.51
C VAL A 5 -28.60 0.01 -5.57
N GLN A 6 -27.42 -0.47 -5.94
CA GLN A 6 -27.26 -1.55 -6.91
C GLN A 6 -25.99 -2.37 -6.64
N LYS A 7 -25.86 -3.52 -7.30
CA LYS A 7 -24.62 -4.30 -7.32
C LYS A 7 -23.67 -3.72 -8.37
N LEU A 8 -22.37 -3.83 -8.12
CA LEU A 8 -21.38 -3.64 -9.18
C LEU A 8 -21.56 -4.73 -10.24
N THR A 9 -21.43 -4.34 -11.52
CA THR A 9 -21.38 -5.32 -12.60
C THR A 9 -20.05 -6.08 -12.57
N GLU A 10 -18.95 -5.37 -12.37
CA GLU A 10 -17.61 -5.90 -12.21
C GLU A 10 -16.76 -4.91 -11.42
N PHE A 11 -15.61 -5.36 -10.90
CA PHE A 11 -14.57 -4.47 -10.37
C PHE A 11 -13.67 -3.98 -11.51
N ASP A 12 -13.42 -2.68 -11.52
CA ASP A 12 -12.54 -2.03 -12.47
C ASP A 12 -11.04 -2.27 -12.14
N PRO A 13 -10.15 -2.15 -13.14
CA PRO A 13 -8.71 -2.16 -12.93
C PRO A 13 -8.22 -0.93 -12.12
N PRO A 14 -7.06 -1.04 -11.44
CA PRO A 14 -6.50 0.08 -10.67
C PRO A 14 -6.37 1.36 -11.49
N GLY A 15 -6.77 2.48 -10.89
CA GLY A 15 -6.68 3.81 -11.50
C GLY A 15 -7.82 4.19 -12.45
N TYR A 16 -8.76 3.30 -12.76
CA TYR A 16 -9.97 3.66 -13.49
C TYR A 16 -10.77 4.77 -12.75
N PRO A 17 -11.37 5.74 -13.44
CA PRO A 17 -11.43 5.92 -14.90
C PRO A 17 -10.24 6.69 -15.50
N TYR A 18 -9.23 7.03 -14.70
CA TYR A 18 -8.12 7.88 -15.12
C TYR A 18 -6.98 7.12 -15.79
N VAL A 19 -6.95 5.80 -15.63
CA VAL A 19 -6.03 4.89 -16.32
C VAL A 19 -6.85 3.90 -17.13
N ASP A 20 -6.53 3.81 -18.41
CA ASP A 20 -7.07 2.81 -19.33
C ASP A 20 -5.91 2.16 -20.09
N ASP A 21 -5.58 0.93 -19.69
CA ASP A 21 -4.53 0.14 -20.31
C ASP A 21 -5.07 -0.71 -21.50
N GLY A 22 -6.29 -0.40 -21.98
CA GLY A 22 -6.87 -0.98 -23.19
C GLY A 22 -7.34 -2.42 -23.01
N LEU A 23 -7.76 -2.80 -21.80
CA LEU A 23 -8.26 -4.14 -21.52
C LEU A 23 -9.58 -4.41 -22.24
N THR A 24 -9.70 -5.58 -22.87
CA THR A 24 -10.96 -6.06 -23.42
C THR A 24 -11.96 -6.38 -22.31
N ALA A 25 -13.25 -6.51 -22.65
CA ALA A 25 -14.28 -6.89 -21.67
C ALA A 25 -13.98 -8.23 -20.98
N SER A 26 -13.45 -9.23 -21.69
CA SER A 26 -13.09 -10.52 -21.08
C SER A 26 -11.90 -10.40 -20.13
N GLN A 27 -10.96 -9.50 -20.40
CA GLN A 27 -9.81 -9.25 -19.53
C GLN A 27 -10.25 -8.50 -18.25
N LYS A 28 -11.09 -7.47 -18.38
CA LYS A 28 -11.71 -6.79 -17.23
C LYS A 28 -12.53 -7.75 -16.36
N SER A 29 -13.33 -8.60 -16.99
CA SER A 29 -14.09 -9.64 -16.29
C SER A 29 -13.17 -10.61 -15.52
N ALA A 30 -12.04 -11.02 -16.12
CA ALA A 30 -11.06 -11.87 -15.44
C ALA A 30 -10.37 -11.15 -14.26
N TRP A 31 -10.10 -9.85 -14.36
CA TRP A 31 -9.60 -9.04 -13.24
C TRP A 31 -10.62 -8.96 -12.11
N SER A 32 -11.87 -8.62 -12.45
CA SER A 32 -12.97 -8.58 -11.50
C SER A 32 -13.20 -9.91 -10.80
N GLN A 33 -13.09 -11.02 -11.53
CA GLN A 33 -13.20 -12.35 -10.95
C GLN A 33 -12.14 -12.59 -9.89
N GLN A 34 -10.88 -12.22 -10.16
CA GLN A 34 -9.77 -12.36 -9.21
C GLN A 34 -10.03 -11.58 -7.90
N ILE A 35 -10.45 -10.31 -7.99
CA ILE A 35 -10.83 -9.50 -6.81
C ILE A 35 -12.01 -10.14 -6.07
N SER A 36 -13.04 -10.55 -6.81
CA SER A 36 -14.23 -11.17 -6.26
C SER A 36 -13.92 -12.47 -5.52
N GLU A 37 -12.99 -13.28 -6.02
CA GLU A 37 -12.53 -14.51 -5.39
C GLU A 37 -11.83 -14.23 -4.05
N TRP A 38 -10.94 -13.23 -3.99
CA TRP A 38 -10.29 -12.83 -2.74
C TRP A 38 -11.30 -12.39 -1.68
N MET A 39 -12.23 -11.50 -2.04
CA MET A 39 -13.27 -11.06 -1.12
C MET A 39 -14.16 -12.23 -0.67
N THR A 40 -14.50 -13.14 -1.59
CA THR A 40 -15.36 -14.29 -1.27
C THR A 40 -14.67 -15.23 -0.29
N MET A 41 -13.38 -15.56 -0.50
CA MET A 41 -12.63 -16.41 0.43
C MET A 41 -12.61 -15.82 1.84
N GLU A 42 -12.43 -14.50 1.98
CA GLU A 42 -12.48 -13.84 3.29
C GLU A 42 -13.89 -13.88 3.90
N ILE A 43 -14.92 -13.61 3.12
CA ILE A 43 -16.33 -13.59 3.59
C ILE A 43 -16.75 -14.98 4.06
N THR A 44 -16.44 -16.03 3.29
CA THR A 44 -16.85 -17.40 3.62
C THR A 44 -15.90 -18.09 4.59
N ALA A 45 -14.71 -17.52 4.81
CA ALA A 45 -13.60 -18.15 5.55
C ALA A 45 -13.24 -19.55 5.02
N THR A 46 -13.25 -19.73 3.70
CA THR A 46 -12.93 -21.00 3.05
C THR A 46 -12.02 -20.81 1.84
N GLN A 47 -11.08 -21.73 1.66
CA GLN A 47 -10.25 -21.86 0.47
C GLN A 47 -11.06 -22.39 -0.73
N PRO A 48 -10.54 -22.28 -1.98
CA PRO A 48 -11.21 -22.83 -3.16
C PRO A 48 -11.41 -24.34 -3.14
N ASP A 49 -10.58 -25.08 -2.38
CA ASP A 49 -10.71 -26.53 -2.19
C ASP A 49 -11.71 -26.92 -1.07
N GLY A 50 -12.37 -25.93 -0.46
CA GLY A 50 -13.33 -26.11 0.63
C GLY A 50 -12.72 -26.25 2.02
N SER A 51 -11.38 -26.24 2.15
CA SER A 51 -10.73 -26.22 3.46
C SER A 51 -10.93 -24.88 4.18
N PRO A 52 -10.92 -24.84 5.52
CA PRO A 52 -11.02 -23.59 6.27
C PRO A 52 -9.88 -22.62 5.93
N LEU A 53 -10.20 -21.33 5.91
CA LEU A 53 -9.18 -20.29 5.78
C LEU A 53 -8.44 -20.17 7.12
N PRO A 54 -7.11 -20.37 7.17
CA PRO A 54 -6.37 -20.33 8.43
C PRO A 54 -6.33 -18.91 8.99
N GLY A 55 -6.52 -18.81 10.30
CA GLY A 55 -6.42 -17.61 11.10
C GLY A 55 -5.21 -17.59 12.03
N PRO A 56 -5.15 -16.64 12.97
CA PRO A 56 -4.03 -16.51 13.89
C PRO A 56 -4.04 -17.62 14.96
N GLY A 57 -2.88 -17.96 15.48
CA GLY A 57 -2.76 -18.87 16.63
C GLY A 57 -3.29 -20.28 16.38
N ASP A 58 -3.08 -20.82 15.18
CA ASP A 58 -3.56 -22.14 14.75
C ASP A 58 -5.08 -22.33 14.88
N THR A 59 -5.84 -21.24 14.69
CA THR A 59 -7.31 -21.25 14.63
C THR A 59 -7.78 -21.06 13.20
N ASP A 60 -8.97 -21.55 12.87
CA ASP A 60 -9.62 -21.25 11.60
C ASP A 60 -10.35 -19.91 11.67
N ARG A 61 -10.37 -19.17 10.56
CA ARG A 61 -11.22 -17.98 10.42
C ARG A 61 -12.69 -18.39 10.38
N THR A 62 -13.54 -17.45 10.76
CA THR A 62 -15.00 -17.63 10.75
C THR A 62 -15.64 -16.74 9.68
N PRO A 63 -16.77 -17.15 9.09
CA PRO A 63 -17.46 -16.33 8.09
C PRO A 63 -17.76 -14.91 8.58
N LEU A 64 -17.58 -13.93 7.71
CA LEU A 64 -17.76 -12.52 7.99
C LEU A 64 -19.18 -12.07 7.62
N THR A 65 -19.81 -11.30 8.51
CA THR A 65 -21.16 -10.74 8.28
C THR A 65 -21.15 -9.25 8.00
N GLN A 66 -20.01 -8.60 8.22
CA GLN A 66 -19.84 -7.14 8.09
C GLN A 66 -18.76 -6.74 7.08
N PHE A 67 -18.30 -7.69 6.27
CA PHE A 67 -17.54 -7.43 5.05
C PHE A 67 -18.37 -7.91 3.87
N PHE A 68 -18.45 -7.15 2.78
CA PHE A 68 -19.25 -7.53 1.61
C PHE A 68 -18.48 -7.41 0.31
N ASN A 69 -18.89 -8.20 -0.67
CA ASN A 69 -18.44 -8.10 -2.05
C ASN A 69 -19.50 -7.31 -2.85
N GLY A 70 -19.09 -6.17 -3.43
CA GLY A 70 -19.96 -5.26 -4.18
C GLY A 70 -20.61 -5.86 -5.44
N THR A 71 -20.04 -6.94 -6.00
CA THR A 71 -20.67 -7.65 -7.14
C THR A 71 -21.80 -8.57 -6.71
N PHE A 72 -21.85 -8.95 -5.43
CA PHE A 72 -22.90 -9.81 -4.87
C PHE A 72 -23.91 -9.06 -4.01
N THR A 73 -23.49 -7.96 -3.37
CA THR A 73 -24.29 -7.18 -2.42
C THR A 73 -24.55 -5.80 -2.98
N ALA A 74 -25.83 -5.41 -3.03
CA ALA A 74 -26.20 -4.07 -3.48
C ALA A 74 -25.88 -3.03 -2.40
N TYR A 75 -25.32 -1.90 -2.82
CA TYR A 75 -25.01 -0.77 -1.95
C TYR A 75 -25.20 0.54 -2.73
N ASP A 76 -25.20 1.68 -2.04
CA ASP A 76 -25.22 2.99 -2.71
C ASP A 76 -23.89 3.21 -3.44
N VAL A 77 -23.87 3.00 -4.76
CA VAL A 77 -22.65 3.11 -5.57
C VAL A 77 -22.22 4.55 -5.82
N ASP A 78 -23.11 5.52 -5.57
CA ASP A 78 -22.80 6.94 -5.64
C ASP A 78 -22.31 7.49 -4.29
N GLN A 79 -22.22 6.63 -3.26
CA GLN A 79 -21.70 7.06 -1.96
C GLN A 79 -20.28 7.57 -2.13
N LYS A 80 -19.96 8.67 -1.45
CA LYS A 80 -18.57 9.15 -1.42
C LYS A 80 -17.73 8.16 -0.61
N PRO A 81 -16.70 7.54 -1.19
CA PRO A 81 -15.82 6.64 -0.46
C PRO A 81 -15.08 7.37 0.66
N VAL A 82 -14.82 6.66 1.76
CA VAL A 82 -14.01 7.16 2.87
C VAL A 82 -12.56 6.77 2.64
N SER A 83 -11.67 7.76 2.64
CA SER A 83 -10.22 7.52 2.58
C SER A 83 -9.68 7.17 3.95
N ILE A 84 -9.02 6.01 4.05
CA ILE A 84 -8.18 5.66 5.18
C ILE A 84 -6.74 5.97 4.74
N THR A 85 -6.03 6.81 5.48
CA THR A 85 -4.75 7.37 5.05
C THR A 85 -3.63 7.10 6.05
N TRP A 86 -2.41 6.88 5.55
CA TRP A 86 -1.19 6.72 6.35
C TRP A 86 0.01 7.36 5.64
N ILE A 87 1.13 7.49 6.35
CA ILE A 87 2.37 8.01 5.76
C ILE A 87 3.11 6.91 4.98
N GLY A 88 3.67 7.27 3.83
CA GLY A 88 4.38 6.33 2.94
C GLY A 88 5.78 5.95 3.41
N PHE A 89 6.36 6.63 4.40
CA PHE A 89 7.63 6.22 4.98
C PHE A 89 7.47 4.96 5.87
N PRO A 90 8.28 3.91 5.66
CA PRO A 90 8.32 2.67 6.44
C PRO A 90 8.42 2.84 7.96
N ASN A 91 7.36 2.55 8.72
CA ASN A 91 7.39 2.69 10.17
C ASN A 91 8.31 1.67 10.85
N VAL A 92 8.42 0.47 10.29
CA VAL A 92 9.38 -0.56 10.73
C VAL A 92 10.81 0.00 10.69
N VAL A 93 11.17 0.72 9.61
CA VAL A 93 12.48 1.38 9.49
C VAL A 93 12.59 2.52 10.50
N GLN A 94 11.55 3.33 10.70
CA GLN A 94 11.56 4.41 11.69
C GLN A 94 11.79 3.87 13.12
N HIS A 95 11.18 2.75 13.49
CA HIS A 95 11.38 2.14 14.79
C HIS A 95 12.81 1.59 14.98
N GLN A 96 13.36 0.93 13.97
CA GLN A 96 14.70 0.34 14.03
C GLN A 96 15.81 1.39 13.92
N TYR A 97 15.57 2.45 13.15
CA TYR A 97 16.51 3.53 12.86
C TYR A 97 15.80 4.87 13.05
N PRO A 98 15.68 5.38 14.29
CA PRO A 98 14.85 6.56 14.56
C PRO A 98 15.44 7.89 14.06
N ASN A 99 16.73 7.91 13.72
CA ASN A 99 17.46 9.13 13.43
C ASN A 99 17.87 9.22 11.95
N ALA A 100 17.75 10.42 11.40
CA ALA A 100 18.35 10.78 10.12
C ALA A 100 19.90 10.88 10.25
N PRO A 101 20.66 10.61 9.17
CA PRO A 101 20.18 10.15 7.86
C PRO A 101 20.01 8.62 7.78
N LYS A 102 20.35 7.87 8.83
CA LYS A 102 20.46 6.41 8.78
C LYS A 102 19.15 5.74 8.33
N ARG A 103 18.02 6.24 8.81
CA ARG A 103 16.68 5.76 8.43
C ARG A 103 16.42 5.82 6.92
N TRP A 104 16.78 6.93 6.29
CA TRP A 104 16.60 7.13 4.86
C TRP A 104 17.59 6.29 4.06
N GLN A 105 18.84 6.20 4.53
CA GLN A 105 19.85 5.33 3.92
C GLN A 105 19.40 3.87 3.89
N VAL A 106 18.79 3.37 4.98
CA VAL A 106 18.29 1.99 5.07
C VAL A 106 17.10 1.79 4.14
N ALA A 107 16.12 2.70 4.16
CA ALA A 107 14.94 2.62 3.30
C ALA A 107 15.28 2.65 1.80
N ASP A 108 16.32 3.38 1.39
CA ASP A 108 16.80 3.40 0.00
C ASP A 108 17.59 2.12 -0.40
N SER A 109 18.08 1.35 0.58
CA SER A 109 19.07 0.29 0.32
C SER A 109 18.51 -0.98 -0.33
N SER A 110 17.23 -1.30 -0.08
CA SER A 110 16.55 -2.49 -0.61
C SER A 110 15.05 -2.26 -0.66
N ARG A 111 14.38 -2.91 -1.62
CA ARG A 111 12.92 -2.99 -1.70
C ARG A 111 12.30 -3.66 -0.48
N ASP A 112 13.06 -4.50 0.23
CA ASP A 112 12.61 -5.15 1.47
C ASP A 112 12.27 -4.15 2.58
N TYR A 113 12.91 -2.98 2.59
CA TYR A 113 12.68 -1.92 3.58
C TYR A 113 11.59 -0.93 3.17
N GLN A 114 10.93 -1.13 2.04
CA GLN A 114 9.92 -0.21 1.49
C GLN A 114 8.52 -0.82 1.64
N ASP A 115 8.13 -1.10 2.88
CA ASP A 115 7.01 -1.97 3.23
C ASP A 115 5.71 -1.23 3.59
N GLU A 116 5.48 -0.01 3.09
CA GLU A 116 4.26 0.79 3.37
C GLU A 116 3.41 1.03 2.12
N TYR A 117 3.33 0.03 1.24
CA TYR A 117 2.61 0.10 -0.03
C TYR A 117 3.08 1.26 -0.95
N LEU A 118 4.29 1.76 -0.70
CA LEU A 118 4.98 2.77 -1.48
C LEU A 118 6.41 2.30 -1.66
N GLU A 119 6.79 2.03 -2.90
CA GLU A 119 8.14 1.57 -3.23
C GLU A 119 8.76 2.52 -4.25
N TRP A 120 10.08 2.63 -4.23
CA TRP A 120 10.81 3.56 -5.07
C TRP A 120 12.19 3.06 -5.51
N SER A 121 12.65 3.65 -6.61
CA SER A 121 13.99 3.51 -7.16
C SER A 121 14.56 4.88 -7.44
N LEU A 122 15.84 5.09 -7.19
CA LEU A 122 16.53 6.34 -7.48
C LEU A 122 17.66 6.12 -8.49
N LYS A 123 18.05 7.18 -9.20
CA LYS A 123 19.21 7.18 -10.09
C LYS A 123 20.18 8.25 -9.65
N LYS A 124 21.45 7.88 -9.46
CA LYS A 124 22.53 8.82 -9.18
C LYS A 124 23.41 9.05 -10.41
N ASP A 125 23.96 10.24 -10.54
CA ASP A 125 25.02 10.53 -11.51
C ASP A 125 26.39 10.02 -11.01
N ALA A 126 27.43 10.23 -11.82
CA ALA A 126 28.79 9.81 -11.51
C ALA A 126 29.40 10.51 -10.28
N THR A 127 28.84 11.65 -9.87
CA THR A 127 29.26 12.41 -8.67
C THR A 127 28.46 12.03 -7.42
N GLY A 128 27.47 11.15 -7.57
CA GLY A 128 26.62 10.68 -6.47
C GLY A 128 25.35 11.50 -6.22
N ASN A 129 25.09 12.53 -7.04
CA ASN A 129 23.87 13.34 -6.92
C ASN A 129 22.67 12.57 -7.47
N ILE A 130 21.53 12.66 -6.79
CA ILE A 130 20.29 12.06 -7.26
C ILE A 130 19.78 12.88 -8.44
N THR A 131 19.58 12.21 -9.58
CA THR A 131 19.01 12.80 -10.79
C THR A 131 17.55 12.47 -10.97
N VAL A 132 17.12 11.29 -10.49
CA VAL A 132 15.73 10.81 -10.58
C VAL A 132 15.37 10.05 -9.32
N VAL A 133 14.15 10.23 -8.82
CA VAL A 133 13.49 9.30 -7.90
C VAL A 133 12.14 8.93 -8.49
N THR A 134 11.80 7.65 -8.52
CA THR A 134 10.52 7.18 -9.05
C THR A 134 9.82 6.33 -8.02
N PHE A 135 8.57 6.67 -7.70
CA PHE A 135 7.69 5.99 -6.75
C PHE A 135 6.57 5.24 -7.48
N THR A 136 6.11 4.13 -6.91
CA THR A 136 4.90 3.41 -7.32
C THR A 136 4.15 2.84 -6.12
N CYS A 137 2.84 2.67 -6.27
CA CYS A 137 1.98 1.90 -5.36
C CYS A 137 1.10 0.87 -6.08
N GLU A 138 1.38 0.59 -7.35
CA GLU A 138 0.64 -0.43 -8.11
C GLU A 138 1.00 -1.83 -7.61
N GLY A 139 0.00 -2.62 -7.22
CA GLY A 139 0.19 -3.99 -6.74
C GLY A 139 0.72 -4.94 -7.83
N PRO A 140 1.54 -5.94 -7.47
CA PRO A 140 2.09 -6.89 -8.44
C PRO A 140 1.00 -7.66 -9.18
N GLU A 141 -0.16 -7.90 -8.54
CA GLU A 141 -1.21 -8.74 -9.11
C GLU A 141 -1.84 -8.15 -10.39
N TYR A 142 -1.91 -6.82 -10.51
CA TYR A 142 -2.37 -6.18 -11.75
C TYR A 142 -1.35 -6.33 -12.88
N TRP A 143 -0.06 -6.29 -12.55
CA TRP A 143 1.02 -6.49 -13.52
C TRP A 143 1.13 -7.94 -13.98
N GLU A 144 0.88 -8.89 -13.08
CA GLU A 144 0.71 -10.31 -13.42
C GLU A 144 -0.52 -10.54 -14.31
N HIS A 145 -1.64 -9.85 -14.02
CA HIS A 145 -2.82 -9.88 -14.87
C HIS A 145 -2.50 -9.36 -16.28
N LEU A 146 -1.83 -8.21 -16.40
CA LEU A 146 -1.35 -7.67 -17.68
C LEU A 146 -0.41 -8.65 -18.40
N ALA A 147 0.53 -9.27 -17.69
CA ALA A 147 1.44 -10.22 -18.29
C ALA A 147 0.70 -11.45 -18.85
N LYS A 148 -0.29 -11.96 -18.11
CA LYS A 148 -1.08 -13.12 -18.50
C LYS A 148 -1.99 -12.84 -19.69
N PHE A 149 -2.67 -11.71 -19.69
CA PHE A 149 -3.77 -11.44 -20.62
C PHE A 149 -3.43 -10.43 -21.71
N SER A 150 -2.49 -9.51 -21.46
CA SER A 150 -2.14 -8.37 -22.33
C SER A 150 -0.62 -8.12 -22.38
N PRO A 151 0.22 -9.10 -22.77
CA PRO A 151 1.69 -8.98 -22.70
C PRO A 151 2.26 -7.84 -23.57
N ASN A 152 1.55 -7.44 -24.65
CA ASN A 152 1.93 -6.28 -25.44
C ASN A 152 1.73 -4.96 -24.66
N THR A 153 0.62 -4.84 -23.93
CA THR A 153 0.36 -3.70 -23.04
C THR A 153 1.42 -3.65 -21.94
N LEU A 154 1.71 -4.77 -21.27
CA LEU A 154 2.80 -4.87 -20.29
C LEU A 154 4.12 -4.32 -20.86
N ASN A 155 4.52 -4.79 -22.05
CA ASN A 155 5.74 -4.37 -22.70
C ASN A 155 5.73 -2.85 -23.00
N SER A 156 4.65 -2.34 -23.58
CA SER A 156 4.52 -0.91 -23.87
C SER A 156 4.59 -0.05 -22.61
N LEU A 157 3.99 -0.48 -21.50
CA LEU A 157 4.06 0.23 -20.22
C LEU A 157 5.49 0.32 -19.70
N TYR A 158 6.25 -0.79 -19.70
CA TYR A 158 7.65 -0.76 -19.28
C TYR A 158 8.49 0.23 -20.10
N LEU A 159 8.33 0.21 -21.43
CA LEU A 159 9.05 1.10 -22.33
C LEU A 159 8.65 2.57 -22.12
N ASN A 160 7.35 2.85 -22.04
CA ASN A 160 6.83 4.21 -21.93
C ASN A 160 7.14 4.87 -20.57
N MET A 161 7.18 4.10 -19.49
CA MET A 161 7.55 4.62 -18.17
C MET A 161 9.05 4.89 -18.03
N ASN A 162 9.88 4.30 -18.91
CA ASN A 162 11.34 4.36 -18.84
C ASN A 162 11.96 4.66 -20.21
N PRO A 163 11.58 5.77 -20.89
CA PRO A 163 11.98 6.04 -22.27
C PRO A 163 13.50 6.09 -22.46
N GLN A 164 14.25 6.53 -21.44
CA GLN A 164 15.71 6.57 -21.44
C GLN A 164 16.39 5.20 -21.51
N PHE A 165 15.65 4.12 -21.18
CA PHE A 165 16.11 2.74 -21.21
C PHE A 165 15.36 1.89 -22.25
N ALA A 166 14.43 2.47 -23.00
CA ALA A 166 13.56 1.72 -23.91
C ALA A 166 14.34 0.90 -24.96
N SER A 167 15.47 1.41 -25.46
CA SER A 167 16.34 0.70 -26.41
C SER A 167 17.12 -0.48 -25.78
N GLN A 168 17.22 -0.53 -24.45
CA GLN A 168 17.93 -1.57 -23.70
C GLN A 168 16.98 -2.65 -23.15
N MET A 169 15.71 -2.28 -22.95
CA MET A 169 14.66 -3.17 -22.49
C MET A 169 14.26 -4.15 -23.58
N LYS A 170 14.38 -5.45 -23.29
CA LYS A 170 13.98 -6.52 -24.21
C LYS A 170 12.71 -7.17 -23.71
N SER A 171 11.83 -7.59 -24.60
CA SER A 171 10.60 -8.31 -24.24
C SER A 171 10.86 -9.59 -23.44
N THR A 172 12.06 -10.18 -23.57
CA THR A 172 12.50 -11.34 -22.77
C THR A 172 12.87 -11.00 -21.33
N ASP A 173 13.15 -9.73 -21.00
CA ASP A 173 13.56 -9.32 -19.65
C ASP A 173 12.43 -9.53 -18.63
N TRP A 174 11.16 -9.57 -19.07
CA TRP A 174 9.98 -9.70 -18.21
C TRP A 174 9.74 -11.12 -17.70
N TRP A 175 10.44 -12.14 -18.21
CA TRP A 175 10.05 -13.53 -18.05
C TRP A 175 11.15 -14.40 -17.46
N VAL A 176 10.75 -15.39 -16.66
CA VAL A 176 11.56 -16.57 -16.32
C VAL A 176 10.83 -17.78 -16.89
N GLY A 177 11.34 -18.33 -17.99
CA GLY A 177 10.63 -19.33 -18.77
C GLY A 177 9.34 -18.73 -19.35
N LYS A 178 8.18 -19.25 -18.94
CA LYS A 178 6.85 -18.77 -19.36
C LYS A 178 6.13 -17.93 -18.30
N HIS A 179 6.76 -17.71 -17.16
CA HIS A 179 6.17 -16.98 -16.04
C HIS A 179 6.69 -15.56 -16.04
N TYR A 180 5.80 -14.61 -15.77
CA TYR A 180 6.20 -13.23 -15.55
C TYR A 180 7.10 -13.16 -14.32
N ASN A 181 8.16 -12.37 -14.42
CA ASN A 181 9.10 -12.14 -13.34
C ASN A 181 8.86 -10.75 -12.76
N PRO A 182 8.09 -10.64 -11.66
CA PRO A 182 7.90 -9.36 -10.98
C PRO A 182 9.23 -8.77 -10.47
N LEU A 183 10.23 -9.62 -10.20
CA LEU A 183 11.57 -9.23 -9.75
C LEU A 183 12.57 -9.00 -10.90
N ASN A 184 12.09 -8.75 -12.13
CA ASN A 184 12.98 -8.45 -13.25
C ASN A 184 13.88 -7.23 -12.95
N LYS A 185 15.03 -7.17 -13.62
CA LYS A 185 16.08 -6.17 -13.37
C LYS A 185 15.62 -4.71 -13.49
N TRP A 186 14.55 -4.46 -14.26
CA TRP A 186 14.00 -3.12 -14.46
C TRP A 186 13.00 -2.73 -13.37
N ASN A 187 12.36 -3.70 -12.73
CA ASN A 187 11.41 -3.46 -11.66
C ASN A 187 12.04 -3.51 -10.27
N ASN A 188 12.94 -4.46 -9.98
CA ASN A 188 13.44 -4.72 -8.63
C ASN A 188 14.61 -3.82 -8.17
N SER A 189 15.19 -3.03 -9.08
CA SER A 189 16.35 -2.19 -8.80
C SER A 189 16.00 -0.98 -7.93
N THR A 190 16.84 -0.64 -6.96
CA THR A 190 16.77 0.62 -6.19
C THR A 190 17.66 1.74 -6.75
N THR A 191 18.49 1.46 -7.76
CA THR A 191 19.60 2.36 -8.18
C THR A 191 19.54 2.83 -9.64
N THR A 192 18.51 2.43 -10.39
CA THR A 192 18.34 2.79 -11.81
C THR A 192 17.31 3.90 -12.02
N GLY A 193 16.48 4.21 -11.00
CA GLY A 193 15.29 5.04 -11.14
C GLY A 193 14.16 4.36 -11.92
N THR A 194 14.32 3.08 -12.26
CA THR A 194 13.32 2.24 -12.93
C THR A 194 12.61 1.40 -11.89
N ILE A 195 11.29 1.42 -11.95
CA ILE A 195 10.37 0.66 -11.12
C ILE A 195 9.04 0.66 -11.88
N ALA A 196 8.19 -0.34 -11.72
CA ALA A 196 6.87 -0.40 -12.35
C ALA A 196 5.81 -0.57 -11.27
N HIS A 197 5.99 -1.57 -10.41
CA HIS A 197 5.03 -1.98 -9.39
C HIS A 197 5.74 -2.46 -8.12
N LEU A 198 4.94 -2.68 -7.08
CA LEU A 198 5.34 -3.18 -5.77
C LEU A 198 5.94 -4.59 -5.88
N VAL A 199 7.00 -4.89 -5.13
CA VAL A 199 7.62 -6.23 -5.06
C VAL A 199 7.94 -6.67 -3.64
N GLN A 200 7.83 -5.77 -2.67
CA GLN A 200 7.95 -6.12 -1.27
C GLN A 200 6.82 -7.10 -0.92
N ARG A 201 7.18 -8.22 -0.29
CA ARG A 201 6.30 -9.39 -0.12
C ARG A 201 5.00 -9.16 0.68
N ASN A 202 4.95 -8.11 1.50
CA ASN A 202 3.79 -7.70 2.30
C ASN A 202 2.93 -6.66 1.56
N ASN A 203 3.45 -6.03 0.51
CA ASN A 203 2.77 -4.99 -0.27
C ASN A 203 1.90 -5.59 -1.39
N THR A 204 1.02 -6.53 -1.05
CA THR A 204 0.11 -7.17 -2.03
C THR A 204 -1.31 -6.63 -1.90
N LEU A 205 -2.04 -6.58 -3.01
CA LEU A 205 -3.44 -6.14 -3.00
C LEU A 205 -4.34 -7.16 -2.29
N SER A 206 -4.01 -8.45 -2.42
CA SER A 206 -4.67 -9.52 -1.68
C SER A 206 -4.54 -9.39 -0.16
N ALA A 207 -3.38 -8.93 0.36
CA ALA A 207 -3.20 -8.66 1.78
C ALA A 207 -4.05 -7.48 2.25
N GLU A 208 -4.24 -6.46 1.41
CA GLU A 208 -5.14 -5.34 1.73
C GLU A 208 -6.61 -5.81 1.84
N VAL A 209 -7.06 -6.67 0.93
CA VAL A 209 -8.40 -7.29 1.03
C VAL A 209 -8.54 -8.08 2.33
N ASP A 210 -7.51 -8.83 2.73
CA ASP A 210 -7.47 -9.55 4.00
C ASP A 210 -7.59 -8.60 5.21
N ILE A 211 -6.74 -7.57 5.29
CA ILE A 211 -6.77 -6.58 6.38
C ILE A 211 -8.14 -5.90 6.45
N ALA A 212 -8.70 -5.50 5.31
CA ALA A 212 -10.00 -4.84 5.27
C ALA A 212 -11.12 -5.76 5.77
N ALA A 213 -11.12 -7.02 5.34
CA ALA A 213 -12.11 -8.01 5.73
C ALA A 213 -11.98 -8.37 7.23
N GLN A 214 -10.78 -8.73 7.67
CA GLN A 214 -10.53 -9.15 9.05
C GLN A 214 -10.60 -7.99 10.05
N GLY A 215 -10.39 -6.75 9.61
CA GLY A 215 -10.67 -5.55 10.38
C GLY A 215 -12.13 -5.46 10.86
N THR A 216 -13.07 -6.13 10.19
CA THR A 216 -14.49 -6.17 10.60
C THR A 216 -14.75 -7.06 11.81
N VAL A 217 -13.79 -7.92 12.19
CA VAL A 217 -13.96 -8.84 13.30
C VAL A 217 -13.84 -8.11 14.63
N ILE A 218 -14.94 -7.99 15.36
CA ILE A 218 -14.95 -7.36 16.68
C ILE A 218 -14.31 -8.33 17.68
N ARG A 219 -13.24 -7.89 18.33
CA ARG A 219 -12.54 -8.68 19.35
C ARG A 219 -12.84 -8.21 20.77
N LYS A 220 -12.73 -9.14 21.73
CA LYS A 220 -12.76 -8.85 23.17
C LYS A 220 -11.59 -9.51 23.88
N ASP A 221 -11.14 -8.87 24.97
CA ASP A 221 -10.10 -9.39 25.83
C ASP A 221 -10.61 -10.54 26.73
N ALA A 222 -9.71 -11.12 27.52
CA ALA A 222 -10.01 -12.22 28.45
C ALA A 222 -11.07 -11.87 29.53
N ASN A 223 -11.33 -10.58 29.78
CA ASN A 223 -12.35 -10.12 30.71
C ASN A 223 -13.69 -9.81 30.00
N GLY A 224 -13.77 -10.06 28.70
CA GLY A 224 -14.94 -9.77 27.88
C GLY A 224 -15.08 -8.32 27.44
N LYS A 225 -14.08 -7.46 27.70
CA LYS A 225 -14.09 -6.07 27.25
C LYS A 225 -13.75 -6.00 25.78
N ILE A 226 -14.54 -5.25 25.00
CA ILE A 226 -14.27 -5.00 23.58
C ILE A 226 -12.91 -4.30 23.43
N ILE A 227 -12.09 -4.80 22.51
CA ILE A 227 -10.79 -4.23 22.19
C ILE A 227 -10.99 -3.10 21.16
N THR A 228 -10.58 -1.89 21.54
CA THR A 228 -10.69 -0.69 20.68
C THR A 228 -9.34 -0.03 20.40
N ASP A 229 -8.30 -0.38 21.16
CA ASP A 229 -6.93 0.06 20.90
C ASP A 229 -6.41 -0.64 19.63
N SER A 230 -5.81 0.12 18.70
CA SER A 230 -5.40 -0.38 17.39
C SER A 230 -4.36 -1.49 17.49
N ASN A 231 -3.35 -1.32 18.36
CA ASN A 231 -2.27 -2.28 18.55
C ASN A 231 -2.76 -3.55 19.24
N GLN A 232 -3.63 -3.43 20.24
CA GLN A 232 -4.26 -4.61 20.85
C GLN A 232 -5.15 -5.35 19.84
N LEU A 233 -5.90 -4.61 19.02
CA LEU A 233 -6.81 -5.20 18.04
C LEU A 233 -6.06 -5.99 16.97
N ILE A 234 -5.02 -5.42 16.37
CA ILE A 234 -4.24 -6.11 15.34
C ILE A 234 -3.50 -7.32 15.91
N ASN A 235 -2.92 -7.21 17.11
CA ASN A 235 -2.26 -8.34 17.77
C ASN A 235 -3.24 -9.47 18.10
N CYS A 236 -4.47 -9.12 18.48
CA CYS A 236 -5.52 -10.08 18.77
C CYS A 236 -6.11 -10.70 17.49
N SER A 237 -6.30 -9.91 16.44
CA SER A 237 -6.96 -10.35 15.21
C SER A 237 -6.01 -10.99 14.20
N GLY A 238 -4.71 -10.71 14.30
CA GLY A 238 -3.65 -11.23 13.45
C GLY A 238 -3.82 -10.95 11.96
N TYR A 239 -4.46 -9.83 11.60
CA TYR A 239 -4.72 -9.47 10.20
C TYR A 239 -3.54 -8.77 9.51
N GLY A 240 -2.49 -8.38 10.25
CA GLY A 240 -1.36 -7.64 9.71
C GLY A 240 -0.23 -7.47 10.73
N ASP A 241 0.67 -6.53 10.45
CA ASP A 241 1.82 -6.21 11.28
C ASP A 241 1.59 -4.93 12.12
N PRO A 242 1.63 -5.00 13.47
CA PRO A 242 1.46 -3.84 14.35
C PRO A 242 2.55 -2.77 14.20
N GLU A 243 3.72 -3.10 13.63
CA GLU A 243 4.83 -2.15 13.48
C GLU A 243 4.73 -1.31 12.20
N ARG A 244 3.78 -1.60 11.30
CA ARG A 244 3.47 -0.79 10.11
C ARG A 244 2.55 0.38 10.45
N ASN A 245 2.52 1.41 9.61
CA ASN A 245 1.54 2.50 9.65
C ASN A 245 0.19 2.04 9.11
N SER A 246 0.19 1.37 7.96
CA SER A 246 -0.99 0.96 7.21
C SER A 246 -1.90 0.03 8.03
N ASP A 247 -1.42 -1.16 8.36
CA ASP A 247 -2.23 -2.25 8.92
C ASP A 247 -3.03 -1.86 10.18
N PRO A 248 -2.43 -1.31 11.26
CA PRO A 248 -3.19 -0.91 12.43
C PRO A 248 -4.19 0.22 12.13
N THR A 249 -3.85 1.13 11.21
CA THR A 249 -4.73 2.24 10.81
C THR A 249 -5.96 1.73 10.05
N ILE A 250 -5.76 0.86 9.07
CA ILE A 250 -6.82 0.28 8.23
C ILE A 250 -7.76 -0.57 9.09
N GLY A 251 -7.21 -1.55 9.80
CA GLY A 251 -8.02 -2.47 10.58
C GLY A 251 -8.78 -1.79 11.71
N SER A 252 -8.18 -0.83 12.44
CA SER A 252 -8.88 -0.11 13.51
C SER A 252 -9.96 0.85 13.02
N SER A 253 -9.73 1.52 11.88
CA SER A 253 -10.73 2.39 11.24
C SER A 253 -11.95 1.58 10.81
N ILE A 254 -11.73 0.43 10.17
CA ILE A 254 -12.80 -0.49 9.77
C ILE A 254 -13.52 -1.06 10.99
N ASN A 255 -12.79 -1.50 12.01
CA ASN A 255 -13.40 -2.06 13.22
C ASN A 255 -14.29 -1.04 13.94
N SER A 256 -13.93 0.25 13.89
CA SER A 256 -14.77 1.32 14.42
C SER A 256 -16.14 1.37 13.75
N LEU A 257 -16.21 1.15 12.44
CA LEU A 257 -17.46 1.07 11.69
C LEU A 257 -18.21 -0.25 11.95
N ALA A 258 -17.49 -1.37 11.99
CA ALA A 258 -18.09 -2.68 12.28
C ALA A 258 -18.79 -2.70 13.66
N ARG A 259 -18.18 -2.09 14.69
CA ARG A 259 -18.80 -1.93 16.02
C ARG A 259 -20.08 -1.09 16.02
N GLN A 260 -20.34 -0.32 14.96
CA GLN A 260 -21.57 0.45 14.77
C GLN A 260 -22.60 -0.30 13.90
N GLY A 261 -22.32 -1.54 13.50
CA GLY A 261 -23.21 -2.35 12.66
C GLY A 261 -23.12 -2.04 11.17
N VAL A 262 -22.10 -1.28 10.75
CA VAL A 262 -21.83 -1.01 9.33
C VAL A 262 -21.23 -2.27 8.71
N SER A 263 -21.73 -2.66 7.54
CA SER A 263 -21.05 -3.63 6.67
C SER A 263 -20.17 -2.86 5.69
N VAL A 264 -18.91 -3.22 5.54
CA VAL A 264 -17.92 -2.46 4.76
C VAL A 264 -17.39 -3.26 3.57
N SER A 265 -16.89 -2.55 2.57
CA SER A 265 -16.09 -3.12 1.48
C SER A 265 -15.01 -2.12 1.05
N ILE A 266 -14.08 -2.58 0.22
CA ILE A 266 -13.12 -1.70 -0.45
C ILE A 266 -13.84 -1.08 -1.66
N ASP A 267 -13.63 0.21 -1.88
CA ASP A 267 -14.19 0.96 -2.99
C ASP A 267 -13.69 0.44 -4.34
N ASN A 268 -14.51 0.61 -5.38
CA ASN A 268 -14.13 0.29 -6.75
C ASN A 268 -13.48 1.51 -7.43
N PRO A 269 -12.27 1.40 -8.02
CA PRO A 269 -11.44 0.20 -8.17
C PRO A 269 -10.68 -0.18 -6.88
N VAL A 270 -10.61 -1.49 -6.60
CA VAL A 270 -9.85 -2.06 -5.49
C VAL A 270 -8.36 -1.87 -5.74
N ALA A 271 -7.75 -0.89 -5.07
CA ALA A 271 -6.35 -0.53 -5.22
C ALA A 271 -5.87 0.36 -4.07
N LEU A 272 -4.56 0.55 -4.02
CA LEU A 272 -3.87 1.47 -3.13
C LEU A 272 -3.38 2.67 -3.94
N TYR A 273 -3.49 3.87 -3.37
CA TYR A 273 -3.17 5.10 -4.07
C TYR A 273 -2.27 6.00 -3.24
N ILE A 274 -1.41 6.74 -3.94
CA ILE A 274 -0.85 7.97 -3.39
C ILE A 274 -1.98 8.99 -3.32
N HIS A 275 -2.40 9.30 -2.10
CA HIS A 275 -3.47 10.24 -1.80
C HIS A 275 -3.03 11.69 -2.04
N SER A 276 -1.84 12.03 -1.54
CA SER A 276 -1.29 13.38 -1.62
C SER A 276 0.24 13.35 -1.49
N PHE A 277 0.88 14.39 -2.03
CA PHE A 277 2.30 14.63 -1.86
C PHE A 277 2.51 16.10 -1.46
N ASN A 278 2.94 16.32 -0.22
CA ASN A 278 3.14 17.67 0.30
C ASN A 278 4.52 18.21 -0.11
N THR A 279 4.53 19.15 -1.04
CA THR A 279 5.78 19.74 -1.57
C THR A 279 6.08 21.14 -1.04
N ALA A 280 5.30 21.63 -0.08
CA ALA A 280 5.32 23.04 0.34
C ALA A 280 6.70 23.49 0.88
N ASN A 281 7.46 22.58 1.48
CA ASN A 281 8.78 22.88 2.05
C ASN A 281 9.93 22.67 1.08
N PHE A 282 9.69 22.14 -0.12
CA PHE A 282 10.77 21.90 -1.08
C PHE A 282 11.08 23.16 -1.88
N GLN A 283 12.34 23.58 -1.82
CA GLN A 283 12.89 24.65 -2.64
C GLN A 283 14.13 24.15 -3.38
N LEU A 284 14.53 24.84 -4.45
CA LEU A 284 15.74 24.53 -5.20
C LEU A 284 16.85 25.50 -4.77
N ASP A 285 17.98 24.98 -4.30
CA ASP A 285 19.18 25.78 -4.05
C ASP A 285 19.95 25.97 -5.36
N ILE A 286 19.53 26.96 -6.14
CA ILE A 286 20.03 27.16 -7.51
C ILE A 286 21.51 27.58 -7.55
N GLU A 287 22.06 28.08 -6.43
CA GLU A 287 23.46 28.46 -6.29
C GLU A 287 24.31 27.40 -5.58
N GLY A 288 23.69 26.49 -4.81
CA GLY A 288 24.36 25.50 -3.98
C GLY A 288 25.01 26.10 -2.73
N THR A 289 24.52 27.26 -2.27
CA THR A 289 25.11 28.00 -1.14
C THR A 289 24.25 27.96 0.12
N GLY A 290 23.02 27.43 0.03
CA GLY A 290 22.01 27.50 1.07
C GLY A 290 21.35 28.87 1.22
N ASN A 291 21.79 29.90 0.49
CA ASN A 291 21.34 31.29 0.68
C ASN A 291 20.34 31.78 -0.38
N ASN A 292 20.29 31.13 -1.54
CA ASN A 292 19.41 31.52 -2.65
C ASN A 292 18.48 30.37 -3.04
N MET A 293 17.40 30.24 -2.27
CA MET A 293 16.37 29.25 -2.53
C MET A 293 15.31 29.82 -3.48
N VAL A 294 15.00 29.07 -4.53
CA VAL A 294 13.93 29.40 -5.48
C VAL A 294 12.85 28.32 -5.46
N PRO A 295 11.62 28.61 -5.91
CA PRO A 295 10.60 27.58 -6.07
C PRO A 295 11.11 26.42 -6.93
N VAL A 296 10.79 25.18 -6.55
CA VAL A 296 11.10 24.02 -7.38
C VAL A 296 10.43 24.18 -8.76
N PRO A 297 11.17 24.04 -9.88
CA PRO A 297 10.61 24.24 -11.21
C PRO A 297 9.41 23.34 -11.50
N SER A 298 8.43 23.88 -12.25
CA SER A 298 7.31 23.11 -12.77
C SER A 298 7.81 21.94 -13.61
N GLY A 299 7.18 20.76 -13.49
CA GLY A 299 7.61 19.55 -14.19
C GLY A 299 8.70 18.75 -13.46
N THR A 300 9.13 19.21 -12.27
CA THR A 300 9.98 18.40 -11.37
C THR A 300 9.23 17.17 -10.84
N PHE A 301 7.98 17.37 -10.38
CA PHE A 301 7.12 16.31 -9.87
C PHE A 301 6.13 15.90 -10.97
N ARG A 302 6.36 14.76 -11.61
CA ARG A 302 5.57 14.27 -12.75
C ARG A 302 4.80 13.01 -12.39
N TRP A 303 3.48 13.10 -12.41
CA TRP A 303 2.60 11.94 -12.29
C TRP A 303 2.57 11.21 -13.63
N GLN A 304 3.08 9.98 -13.66
CA GLN A 304 3.15 9.16 -14.87
C GLN A 304 1.94 8.24 -15.01
N ARG A 305 1.31 7.85 -13.89
CA ARG A 305 0.11 7.03 -13.84
C ARG A 305 -0.79 7.44 -12.68
N GLY A 306 -2.10 7.25 -12.87
CA GLY A 306 -3.13 7.67 -11.92
C GLY A 306 -3.44 9.16 -12.00
N ASN A 307 -4.30 9.63 -11.09
CA ASN A 307 -4.72 11.02 -11.00
C ASN A 307 -4.65 11.52 -9.55
N ILE A 308 -3.61 12.31 -9.24
CA ILE A 308 -3.42 12.85 -7.89
C ILE A 308 -4.53 13.82 -7.47
N ALA A 309 -5.15 14.54 -8.42
CA ALA A 309 -6.25 15.47 -8.11
C ALA A 309 -7.52 14.74 -7.63
N ALA A 310 -7.64 13.44 -7.95
CA ALA A 310 -8.69 12.55 -7.46
C ALA A 310 -8.24 11.69 -6.25
N ASN A 311 -7.07 11.99 -5.67
CA ASN A 311 -6.39 11.16 -4.67
C ASN A 311 -6.18 9.71 -5.15
N MET A 312 -5.88 9.56 -6.43
CA MET A 312 -5.67 8.27 -7.12
C MET A 312 -4.31 8.26 -7.85
N GLY A 313 -3.27 8.85 -7.26
CA GLY A 313 -1.93 8.79 -7.82
C GLY A 313 -1.38 7.36 -7.76
N LEU A 314 -0.78 6.86 -8.83
CA LEU A 314 -0.21 5.51 -8.88
C LEU A 314 1.31 5.52 -9.04
N ARG A 315 1.82 6.51 -9.79
CA ARG A 315 3.24 6.59 -10.11
C ARG A 315 3.71 8.03 -10.21
N LEU A 316 4.75 8.36 -9.44
CA LEU A 316 5.38 9.69 -9.39
C LEU A 316 6.84 9.58 -9.80
N GLN A 317 7.27 10.41 -10.73
CA GLN A 317 8.68 10.63 -11.05
C GLN A 317 9.10 12.03 -10.60
N VAL A 318 10.19 12.10 -9.84
CA VAL A 318 10.84 13.32 -9.37
C VAL A 318 12.14 13.50 -10.13
N GLN A 319 12.22 14.53 -10.97
CA GLN A 319 13.42 14.87 -11.74
C GLN A 319 13.37 16.35 -12.12
N VAL A 320 14.38 17.12 -11.71
CA VAL A 320 14.52 18.51 -12.16
C VAL A 320 14.60 18.55 -13.70
N PRO A 321 13.77 19.36 -14.40
CA PRO A 321 13.75 19.38 -15.85
C PRO A 321 15.12 19.69 -16.49
N ASP A 322 15.37 19.08 -17.64
CA ASP A 322 16.57 19.36 -18.44
C ASP A 322 16.61 20.85 -18.84
N GLY A 323 17.79 21.45 -18.75
CA GLY A 323 18.01 22.87 -19.06
C GLY A 323 17.80 23.81 -17.87
N VAL A 324 17.29 23.33 -16.72
CA VAL A 324 17.36 24.08 -15.47
C VAL A 324 18.80 24.07 -14.98
N VAL A 325 19.52 25.16 -15.23
CA VAL A 325 20.91 25.32 -14.83
C VAL A 325 21.08 26.24 -13.62
N GLY A 326 22.10 25.95 -12.83
CA GLY A 326 22.43 26.73 -11.65
C GLY A 326 22.94 28.12 -11.98
N THR A 327 23.00 28.96 -10.95
CA THR A 327 23.55 30.32 -10.99
C THR A 327 24.71 30.44 -10.00
N GLY A 328 25.38 31.60 -9.97
CA GLY A 328 26.47 31.85 -9.03
C GLY A 328 27.59 30.78 -9.13
N PRO A 329 27.98 30.14 -8.01
CA PRO A 329 28.96 29.05 -8.01
C PRO A 329 28.58 27.85 -8.91
N ASN A 330 27.28 27.61 -9.09
CA ASN A 330 26.75 26.53 -9.92
C ASN A 330 26.44 26.95 -11.38
N LYS A 331 26.92 28.12 -11.82
CA LYS A 331 26.58 28.67 -13.15
C LYS A 331 26.80 27.66 -14.28
N GLY A 332 25.71 27.33 -14.98
CA GLY A 332 25.73 26.44 -16.14
C GLY A 332 25.71 24.94 -15.84
N ARG A 333 25.76 24.54 -14.56
CA ARG A 333 25.59 23.14 -14.14
C ARG A 333 24.11 22.76 -14.23
N GLN A 334 23.77 21.59 -14.78
CA GLN A 334 22.41 21.04 -14.69
C GLN A 334 22.04 20.80 -13.21
N MET A 335 20.90 21.34 -12.78
CA MET A 335 20.34 21.10 -11.47
C MET A 335 19.74 19.70 -11.38
N THR A 336 19.86 19.09 -10.21
CA THR A 336 19.50 17.70 -9.92
C THR A 336 18.53 17.65 -8.74
N VAL A 337 17.99 16.47 -8.45
CA VAL A 337 17.13 16.29 -7.26
C VAL A 337 17.91 16.59 -5.98
N SER A 338 19.22 16.35 -5.94
CA SER A 338 20.05 16.67 -4.77
C SER A 338 20.26 18.17 -4.51
N ASP A 339 19.90 19.01 -5.48
CA ASP A 339 19.88 20.47 -5.32
C ASP A 339 18.57 20.96 -4.69
N ILE A 340 17.58 20.08 -4.52
CA ILE A 340 16.35 20.38 -3.76
C ILE A 340 16.69 20.35 -2.27
N VAL A 341 16.16 21.33 -1.53
CA VAL A 341 16.27 21.48 -0.09
C VAL A 341 14.90 21.40 0.54
N ASP A 342 14.78 20.58 1.57
CA ASP A 342 13.66 20.61 2.51
C ASP A 342 13.89 21.73 3.52
N THR A 343 13.15 22.82 3.38
CA THR A 343 13.28 24.01 4.23
C THR A 343 12.76 23.80 5.65
N SER A 344 12.07 22.69 5.95
CA SER A 344 11.61 22.39 7.32
C SER A 344 12.74 21.89 8.23
N ASN A 345 13.79 21.32 7.65
CA ASN A 345 14.96 20.80 8.36
C ASN A 345 16.30 21.30 7.78
N SER A 346 16.25 22.16 6.75
CA SER A 346 17.39 22.73 6.05
C SER A 346 18.34 21.68 5.44
N GLN A 347 17.81 20.53 5.01
CA GLN A 347 18.60 19.46 4.40
C GLN A 347 18.33 19.33 2.90
N ASN A 348 19.41 19.18 2.13
CA ASN A 348 19.32 18.73 0.74
C ASN A 348 18.68 17.34 0.65
N ILE A 349 18.08 17.03 -0.50
CA ILE A 349 17.59 15.69 -0.80
C ILE A 349 18.78 14.78 -1.18
N LEU A 350 19.24 13.97 -0.24
CA LEU A 350 20.34 13.03 -0.41
C LEU A 350 19.86 11.57 -0.54
N TYR A 351 18.58 11.33 -0.25
CA TYR A 351 17.91 10.03 -0.27
C TYR A 351 16.52 10.15 -0.90
N GLY A 352 16.09 9.12 -1.65
CA GLY A 352 14.74 9.05 -2.19
C GLY A 352 13.69 9.01 -1.07
N ALA A 353 14.01 8.29 0.00
CA ALA A 353 13.15 8.13 1.18
C ALA A 353 12.76 9.45 1.87
N GLN A 354 13.49 10.55 1.66
CA GLN A 354 13.09 11.87 2.20
C GLN A 354 11.74 12.33 1.63
N PHE A 355 11.41 11.99 0.38
CA PHE A 355 10.09 12.32 -0.17
C PHE A 355 8.98 11.44 0.42
N ALA A 356 9.29 10.21 0.83
CA ALA A 356 8.29 9.30 1.41
C ALA A 356 7.71 9.83 2.73
N ASP A 357 8.44 10.70 3.44
CA ASP A 357 7.95 11.44 4.62
C ASP A 357 6.84 12.44 4.34
N TYR A 358 6.64 12.78 3.06
CA TYR A 358 5.67 13.75 2.60
C TYR A 358 4.62 13.15 1.67
N ILE A 359 4.69 11.84 1.42
CA ILE A 359 3.73 11.10 0.62
C ILE A 359 2.72 10.45 1.57
N THR A 360 1.45 10.77 1.37
CA THR A 360 0.33 10.13 2.05
C THR A 360 -0.25 9.05 1.14
N MET A 361 -0.38 7.85 1.67
CA MET A 361 -1.01 6.70 1.01
C MET A 361 -2.47 6.57 1.43
N THR A 362 -3.28 5.87 0.65
CA THR A 362 -4.67 5.57 1.01
C THR A 362 -5.20 4.28 0.41
N VAL A 363 -6.14 3.68 1.14
CA VAL A 363 -7.20 2.80 0.62
C VAL A 363 -8.54 3.51 0.81
N LYS A 364 -9.48 3.29 -0.12
CA LYS A 364 -10.83 3.86 -0.05
C LYS A 364 -11.84 2.76 0.28
N GLY A 365 -12.76 3.06 1.20
CA GLY A 365 -13.81 2.13 1.63
C GLY A 365 -15.22 2.67 1.43
N VAL A 366 -16.16 1.76 1.30
CA VAL A 366 -17.60 2.01 1.19
C VAL A 366 -18.36 1.21 2.26
N GLY A 367 -19.56 1.65 2.62
CA GLY A 367 -20.33 1.03 3.69
C GLY A 367 -21.83 0.94 3.44
N ILE A 368 -22.47 -0.01 4.12
CA ILE A 368 -23.91 -0.16 4.26
C ILE A 368 -24.23 0.01 5.75
N SER A 369 -24.91 1.11 6.09
CA SER A 369 -25.27 1.44 7.47
C SER A 369 -26.60 0.81 7.89
N GLY A 370 -26.88 0.80 9.20
CA GLY A 370 -28.16 0.34 9.76
C GLY A 370 -28.24 -1.16 10.07
N GLY A 371 -27.11 -1.88 9.98
CA GLY A 371 -27.01 -3.27 10.43
C GLY A 371 -26.78 -3.40 11.93
N THR A 372 -26.66 -4.65 12.39
CA THR A 372 -26.33 -5.00 13.78
C THR A 372 -24.85 -5.41 13.85
N PRO A 373 -24.07 -4.93 14.84
CA PRO A 373 -22.70 -5.40 15.05
C PRO A 373 -22.64 -6.92 15.23
N ALA A 374 -21.64 -7.56 14.64
CA ALA A 374 -21.35 -8.96 14.86
C ALA A 374 -21.01 -9.22 16.34
N GLY A 375 -21.25 -10.46 16.80
CA GLY A 375 -20.90 -10.85 18.16
C GLY A 375 -19.37 -10.77 18.39
N PRO A 376 -18.89 -10.16 19.49
CA PRO A 376 -17.47 -10.03 19.73
C PRO A 376 -16.82 -11.39 20.06
N LEU A 377 -15.75 -11.71 19.34
CA LEU A 377 -14.97 -12.93 19.48
C LEU A 377 -13.77 -12.73 20.42
N PRO A 378 -13.38 -13.73 21.24
CA PRO A 378 -12.13 -13.63 22.00
C PRO A 378 -10.91 -13.59 21.06
N CYS A 379 -9.76 -13.21 21.59
CA CYS A 379 -8.49 -13.41 20.87
C CYS A 379 -8.21 -14.91 20.64
N PRO A 380 -7.64 -15.30 19.50
CA PRO A 380 -7.19 -16.67 19.26
C PRO A 380 -6.32 -17.18 20.42
N GLY A 381 -6.54 -18.43 20.83
CA GLY A 381 -5.85 -19.04 21.96
C GLY A 381 -6.30 -18.55 23.35
N GLN A 382 -7.21 -17.58 23.46
CA GLN A 382 -7.85 -17.20 24.72
C GLN A 382 -9.25 -17.81 24.80
N SER A 383 -9.41 -18.87 25.60
CA SER A 383 -10.74 -19.23 26.09
C SER A 383 -11.22 -18.14 27.05
N ALA A 384 -12.49 -17.73 26.93
CA ALA A 384 -13.11 -16.83 27.89
C ALA A 384 -12.97 -17.45 29.29
N ARG A 385 -12.21 -16.80 30.18
CA ARG A 385 -12.07 -17.31 31.55
C ARG A 385 -13.43 -17.28 32.20
N ASN A 386 -13.92 -18.43 32.63
CA ASN A 386 -15.15 -18.50 33.40
C ASN A 386 -14.88 -17.76 34.72
N VAL A 387 -15.60 -16.67 34.99
CA VAL A 387 -15.33 -15.79 36.15
C VAL A 387 -15.42 -16.59 37.47
N ASN A 388 -16.16 -17.70 37.47
CA ASN A 388 -16.29 -18.63 38.60
C ASN A 388 -15.03 -19.48 38.88
N GLU A 389 -14.12 -19.68 37.92
CA GLU A 389 -12.87 -20.43 38.14
C GLU A 389 -11.75 -19.59 38.78
N LEU A 390 -11.78 -18.26 38.62
CA LEU A 390 -10.76 -17.37 39.16
C LEU A 390 -10.85 -17.19 40.68
N VAL A 391 -12.05 -17.32 41.26
CA VAL A 391 -12.25 -17.28 42.73
C VAL A 391 -11.81 -18.60 43.37
N ALA A 392 -11.84 -19.71 42.63
CA ALA A 392 -11.50 -21.04 43.16
C ALA A 392 -9.98 -21.33 43.18
N LEU A 393 -9.17 -20.62 42.38
CA LEU A 393 -7.78 -21.03 42.15
C LEU A 393 -6.70 -20.13 42.72
N GLY A 394 -6.96 -18.91 43.21
CA GLY A 394 -5.97 -18.14 43.98
C GLY A 394 -4.57 -17.98 43.35
N ILE A 395 -4.45 -18.00 42.02
CA ILE A 395 -3.16 -17.96 41.32
C ILE A 395 -2.89 -16.57 40.74
N ASP A 396 -1.77 -15.99 41.15
CA ASP A 396 -1.21 -14.77 40.59
C ASP A 396 -0.79 -14.95 39.11
N LYS A 397 -0.95 -13.86 38.35
CA LYS A 397 -0.87 -13.75 36.88
C LYS A 397 0.27 -14.54 36.21
N PRO A 398 0.00 -15.33 35.14
CA PRO A 398 1.07 -15.78 34.24
C PRO A 398 1.45 -14.68 33.25
N LYS A 399 2.76 -14.48 33.09
CA LYS A 399 3.37 -13.65 32.04
C LYS A 399 3.13 -14.30 30.67
N CYS A 400 2.44 -13.60 29.76
CA CYS A 400 2.45 -13.96 28.34
C CYS A 400 3.85 -13.70 27.77
N ASN A 401 4.55 -14.76 27.36
CA ASN A 401 5.74 -14.65 26.53
C ASN A 401 5.30 -14.33 25.09
N ALA A 402 5.35 -13.05 24.73
CA ALA A 402 5.27 -12.59 23.36
C ALA A 402 6.62 -12.81 22.67
N LYS A 403 6.91 -14.02 22.22
CA LYS A 403 7.95 -14.29 21.21
C LYS A 403 7.50 -15.46 20.36
N THR A 404 7.72 -15.31 19.04
CA THR A 404 7.40 -16.22 17.93
C THR A 404 5.98 -16.14 17.42
N ASN A 405 5.72 -15.18 16.53
CA ASN A 405 4.84 -15.33 15.36
C ASN A 405 5.08 -14.14 14.42
N ALA A 406 6.18 -14.20 13.68
CA ALA A 406 6.26 -13.45 12.43
C ALA A 406 5.23 -14.06 11.47
N PRO A 407 4.45 -13.27 10.72
CA PRO A 407 3.59 -13.80 9.68
C PRO A 407 4.47 -14.59 8.69
N ARG A 408 4.13 -15.86 8.47
CA ARG A 408 4.70 -16.62 7.35
C ARG A 408 4.23 -15.94 6.09
N ALA A 409 5.03 -15.03 5.54
CA ALA A 409 4.91 -14.57 4.17
C ALA A 409 4.82 -15.81 3.28
N ARG A 410 3.61 -16.11 2.79
CA ARG A 410 3.39 -17.25 1.91
C ARG A 410 3.93 -16.84 0.55
N THR A 411 5.13 -17.30 0.23
CA THR A 411 5.55 -17.50 -1.16
C THR A 411 4.55 -18.45 -1.83
N ARG A 412 3.69 -17.91 -2.67
CA ARG A 412 3.12 -18.65 -3.80
C ARG A 412 3.58 -17.92 -5.06
N TYR A 413 4.56 -18.54 -5.73
CA TYR A 413 4.81 -18.30 -7.16
C TYR A 413 3.72 -18.95 -7.99
#